data_AF-W7YW05-F1
#
_entry.id   AF-W7YW05-F1
#
_cell.length_a   1.000
_cell.length_b   1.000
_cell.length_c   1.000
_cell.angle_alpha   90.00
_cell.angle_beta   90.00
_cell.angle_gamma   90.00
#
_symmetry.space_group_name_H-M   'P 1'
#
loop_
_entity.id
_entity.type
_entity.pdbx_description
1 polymer ?
#
loop_
_entity_poly.entity_id
_entity_poly.type
_entity_poly.pdbx_seq_one_letter_code
_entity_poly.pdbx_strand_id
1 'polypeptide(L)'
;MMMMKKAVLGLLMCTFILMLVSGCSEKAVSEEEILNRLEASLQTQGLSVENEGKQSNDALEQVYPYRYIVKADNKNEDVMLVYVLDGNKKIQQAIENQHYTITTLTKFENFSTSNVLVVHFALSGDLEKYQKQIENAVDKIDH
;
A
#
# COMPACT_ATOMS: atom_id res chain seq x y z
N MET A 1 -19.42 -27.87 51.83
CA MET A 1 -19.67 -26.74 50.91
C MET A 1 -18.39 -26.33 50.19
N MET A 2 -17.75 -27.25 49.45
CA MET A 2 -16.40 -27.05 48.88
C MET A 2 -16.27 -27.49 47.40
N MET A 3 -17.32 -28.09 46.82
CA MET A 3 -17.31 -28.58 45.43
C MET A 3 -17.81 -27.55 44.39
N MET A 4 -18.62 -26.55 44.78
CA MET A 4 -19.13 -25.54 43.82
C MET A 4 -18.05 -24.56 43.30
N LYS A 5 -16.97 -24.33 44.06
CA LYS A 5 -15.91 -23.38 43.66
C LYS A 5 -15.08 -23.87 42.47
N LYS A 6 -14.91 -25.20 42.31
CA LYS A 6 -14.09 -25.76 41.22
C LYS A 6 -14.81 -25.74 39.87
N ALA A 7 -16.12 -25.96 39.87
CA ALA A 7 -16.94 -25.94 38.65
C ALA A 7 -17.04 -24.52 38.06
N VAL A 8 -17.20 -23.50 38.91
CA VAL A 8 -17.27 -22.09 38.48
C VAL A 8 -15.92 -21.62 37.94
N LEU A 9 -14.80 -22.03 38.57
CA LEU A 9 -13.46 -21.66 38.11
C LEU A 9 -13.10 -22.29 36.76
N GLY A 10 -13.50 -23.56 36.54
CA GLY A 10 -13.30 -24.24 35.24
C GLY A 10 -14.11 -23.61 34.11
N LEU A 11 -15.34 -23.19 34.39
CA LEU A 11 -16.20 -22.52 33.39
C LEU A 11 -15.64 -21.15 32.98
N LEU A 12 -15.10 -20.39 33.95
CA LEU A 12 -14.49 -19.06 33.73
C LEU A 12 -13.16 -19.14 32.96
N MET A 13 -12.42 -20.23 33.12
CA MET A 13 -11.17 -20.46 32.38
C MET A 13 -11.45 -20.82 30.91
N CYS A 14 -12.48 -21.63 30.64
CA CYS A 14 -12.89 -21.99 29.28
C CYS A 14 -13.41 -20.79 28.48
N THR A 15 -14.15 -19.86 29.10
CA THR A 15 -14.58 -18.63 28.42
C THR A 15 -13.42 -17.68 28.10
N PHE A 16 -12.38 -17.64 28.94
CA PHE A 16 -11.19 -16.83 28.68
C PHE A 16 -10.35 -17.38 27.51
N ILE A 17 -10.27 -18.72 27.38
CA ILE A 17 -9.60 -19.37 26.24
C ILE A 17 -10.37 -19.13 24.95
N LEU A 18 -11.70 -19.15 24.96
CA LEU A 18 -12.53 -18.88 23.77
C LEU A 18 -12.42 -17.43 23.28
N MET A 19 -12.24 -16.45 24.17
CA MET A 19 -12.01 -15.05 23.77
C MET A 19 -10.65 -14.82 23.09
N LEU A 20 -9.65 -15.67 23.38
CA LEU A 20 -8.33 -15.58 22.76
C LEU A 20 -8.31 -16.13 21.32
N VAL A 21 -9.23 -17.03 20.94
CA VAL A 21 -9.32 -17.60 19.58
C VAL A 21 -10.10 -16.70 18.62
N SER A 22 -10.88 -15.74 19.13
CA SER A 22 -11.56 -14.72 18.33
C SER A 22 -10.65 -13.54 17.93
N GLY A 23 -9.38 -13.54 18.35
CA GLY A 23 -8.38 -12.57 17.91
C GLY A 23 -7.70 -13.00 16.62
N CYS A 24 -7.80 -12.17 15.58
CA CYS A 24 -7.13 -12.27 14.28
C CYS A 24 -7.77 -13.22 13.26
N SER A 25 -9.03 -12.94 12.88
CA SER A 25 -9.36 -12.98 11.45
C SER A 25 -9.00 -11.61 10.87
N GLU A 26 -7.72 -11.34 10.62
CA GLU A 26 -7.35 -10.28 9.69
C GLU A 26 -7.97 -10.66 8.35
N LYS A 27 -9.08 -9.99 7.99
CA LYS A 27 -9.60 -10.12 6.63
C LYS A 27 -8.49 -9.59 5.73
N ALA A 28 -7.93 -10.46 4.90
CA ALA A 28 -7.02 -10.04 3.85
C ALA A 28 -7.71 -8.95 3.04
N VAL A 29 -7.16 -7.73 3.08
CA VAL A 29 -7.65 -6.60 2.29
C VAL A 29 -7.38 -6.94 0.82
N SER A 30 -8.38 -6.77 -0.04
CA SER A 30 -8.22 -7.10 -1.46
C SER A 30 -7.32 -6.06 -2.16
N GLU A 31 -6.67 -6.48 -3.25
CA GLU A 31 -5.87 -5.58 -4.12
C GLU A 31 -6.71 -4.37 -4.58
N GLU A 32 -7.96 -4.61 -4.99
CA GLU A 32 -8.89 -3.55 -5.38
C GLU A 32 -9.19 -2.57 -4.23
N GLU A 33 -9.39 -3.07 -3.01
CA GLU A 33 -9.64 -2.21 -1.86
C GLU A 33 -8.42 -1.35 -1.52
N ILE A 34 -7.21 -1.90 -1.62
CA ILE A 34 -5.95 -1.16 -1.45
C ILE A 34 -5.84 -0.03 -2.48
N LEU A 35 -6.09 -0.31 -3.75
CA LEU A 35 -6.00 0.67 -4.83
C LEU A 35 -7.04 1.79 -4.64
N ASN A 36 -8.28 1.44 -4.28
CA ASN A 36 -9.34 2.41 -3.99
C ASN A 36 -8.97 3.33 -2.81
N ARG A 37 -8.36 2.77 -1.75
CA ARG A 37 -7.89 3.55 -0.60
C ARG A 37 -6.77 4.50 -1.00
N LEU A 38 -5.79 4.04 -1.78
CA LEU A 38 -4.71 4.88 -2.29
C LEU A 38 -5.26 6.02 -3.16
N GLU A 39 -6.15 5.72 -4.10
CA GLU A 39 -6.79 6.72 -4.96
C GLU A 39 -7.52 7.80 -4.16
N ALA A 40 -8.37 7.38 -3.22
CA ALA A 40 -9.08 8.30 -2.33
C ALA A 40 -8.10 9.13 -1.49
N SER A 41 -7.03 8.51 -0.98
CA SER A 41 -6.01 9.18 -0.19
C SER A 41 -5.27 10.25 -1.01
N LEU A 42 -4.81 9.93 -2.22
CA LEU A 42 -4.19 10.87 -3.15
C LEU A 42 -5.12 12.06 -3.48
N GLN A 43 -6.40 11.79 -3.73
CA GLN A 43 -7.40 12.82 -3.97
C GLN A 43 -7.58 13.75 -2.75
N THR A 44 -7.58 13.20 -1.53
CA THR A 44 -7.64 14.02 -0.30
C THR A 44 -6.41 14.90 -0.10
N GLN A 45 -5.26 14.51 -0.67
CA GLN A 45 -4.03 15.32 -0.69
C GLN A 45 -4.02 16.37 -1.81
N GLY A 46 -5.12 16.50 -2.58
CA GLY A 46 -5.26 17.48 -3.65
C GLY A 46 -4.63 17.04 -4.98
N LEU A 47 -4.43 15.73 -5.17
CA LEU A 47 -3.94 15.17 -6.43
C LEU A 47 -5.10 14.62 -7.25
N SER A 48 -5.18 15.02 -8.51
CA SER A 48 -5.98 14.35 -9.52
C SER A 48 -5.22 13.13 -10.01
N VAL A 49 -5.92 11.99 -10.08
CA VAL A 49 -5.36 10.71 -10.50
C VAL A 49 -6.27 10.06 -11.54
N GLU A 50 -5.67 9.47 -12.56
CA GLU A 50 -6.34 8.64 -13.55
C GLU A 50 -5.68 7.27 -13.56
N ASN A 51 -6.45 6.22 -13.27
CA ASN A 51 -5.99 4.84 -13.29
C ASN A 51 -6.13 4.27 -14.71
N GLU A 52 -5.01 3.97 -15.36
CA GLU A 52 -4.99 3.35 -16.69
C GLU A 52 -4.99 1.82 -16.64
N GLY A 53 -5.10 1.25 -15.44
CA GLY A 53 -5.18 -0.17 -15.20
C GLY A 53 -3.82 -0.87 -15.09
N LYS A 54 -3.90 -2.20 -15.00
CA LYS A 54 -2.76 -3.09 -14.80
C LYS A 54 -1.91 -3.18 -16.06
N GLN A 55 -0.61 -2.94 -15.91
CA GLN A 55 0.35 -2.93 -17.00
C GLN A 55 0.94 -4.32 -17.23
N SER A 56 1.40 -4.60 -18.44
CA SER A 56 2.10 -5.84 -18.79
C SER A 56 3.62 -5.79 -18.60
N ASN A 57 4.17 -4.63 -18.23
CA ASN A 57 5.60 -4.41 -18.10
C ASN A 57 6.11 -4.79 -16.70
N ASP A 58 7.12 -5.64 -16.63
CA ASP A 58 7.69 -6.23 -15.42
C ASP A 58 9.05 -5.65 -15.07
N ALA A 59 9.09 -4.38 -14.65
CA ALA A 59 10.30 -3.87 -13.98
C ALA A 59 10.60 -4.61 -12.65
N LEU A 60 9.62 -5.39 -12.16
CA LEU A 60 9.72 -6.32 -11.04
C LEU A 60 9.24 -7.69 -11.50
N GLU A 61 10.07 -8.72 -11.37
CA GLU A 61 9.75 -10.08 -11.83
C GLU A 61 8.41 -10.55 -11.26
N GLN A 62 7.50 -10.94 -12.16
CA GLN A 62 6.19 -11.53 -11.84
C GLN A 62 5.24 -10.63 -11.03
N VAL A 63 5.48 -9.31 -10.94
CA VAL A 63 4.58 -8.35 -10.29
C VAL A 63 4.26 -7.21 -11.26
N TYR A 64 3.00 -7.15 -11.67
CA TYR A 64 2.51 -6.17 -12.64
C TYR A 64 1.92 -4.95 -11.95
N PRO A 65 2.42 -3.73 -12.22
CA PRO A 65 1.94 -2.53 -11.58
C PRO A 65 0.63 -2.03 -12.20
N TYR A 66 -0.10 -1.22 -11.43
CA TYR A 66 -1.11 -0.32 -11.94
C TYR A 66 -0.47 1.01 -12.33
N ARG A 67 -0.81 1.53 -13.50
CA ARG A 67 -0.31 2.83 -13.96
C ARG A 67 -1.31 3.91 -13.66
N TYR A 68 -0.80 4.99 -13.08
CA TYR A 68 -1.55 6.19 -12.79
C TYR A 68 -0.93 7.38 -13.49
N ILE A 69 -1.77 8.22 -14.09
CA ILE A 69 -1.42 9.61 -14.38
C ILE A 69 -1.73 10.42 -13.12
N VAL A 70 -0.77 11.23 -12.66
CA VAL A 70 -0.93 12.08 -11.46
C VAL A 70 -0.67 13.54 -11.79
N LYS A 71 -1.55 14.40 -11.27
CA LYS A 71 -1.49 15.84 -11.51
C LYS A 71 -2.00 16.62 -10.31
N ALA A 72 -1.38 17.75 -9.99
CA ALA A 72 -2.02 18.79 -9.17
C ALA A 72 -2.41 19.99 -10.04
N ASP A 73 -3.31 20.82 -9.53
CA ASP A 73 -3.76 22.03 -10.22
C ASP A 73 -2.58 22.86 -10.77
N ASN A 74 -2.68 23.21 -12.06
CA ASN A 74 -1.69 24.01 -12.80
C ASN A 74 -0.28 23.40 -12.92
N LYS A 75 -0.10 22.11 -12.64
CA LYS A 75 1.17 21.40 -12.85
C LYS A 75 1.07 20.44 -14.03
N ASN A 76 2.22 20.15 -14.66
CA ASN A 76 2.30 19.08 -15.65
C ASN A 76 2.01 17.73 -15.00
N GLU A 77 1.50 16.77 -15.76
CA GLU A 77 1.30 15.42 -15.27
C GLU A 77 2.62 14.67 -15.09
N ASP A 78 2.62 13.73 -14.15
CA ASP A 78 3.66 12.73 -13.94
C ASP A 78 3.01 11.34 -13.95
N VAL A 79 3.83 10.29 -13.83
CA VAL A 79 3.36 8.90 -13.80
C VAL A 79 3.64 8.28 -12.44
N MET A 80 2.73 7.45 -11.94
CA MET A 80 3.01 6.52 -10.85
C MET A 80 2.79 5.08 -11.29
N LEU A 81 3.66 4.19 -10.82
CA LEU A 81 3.44 2.74 -10.88
C LEU A 81 3.16 2.25 -9.45
N VAL A 82 2.05 1.55 -9.27
CA VAL A 82 1.62 1.02 -7.98
C VAL A 82 1.67 -0.49 -8.01
N TYR A 83 2.51 -1.08 -7.17
CA TYR A 83 2.67 -2.51 -6.99
C TYR A 83 2.04 -2.92 -5.67
N VAL A 84 1.14 -3.90 -5.71
CA VAL A 84 0.59 -4.56 -4.52
C VAL A 84 1.29 -5.91 -4.39
N LEU A 85 1.96 -6.14 -3.27
CA LEU A 85 2.87 -7.26 -3.02
C LEU A 85 2.34 -8.11 -1.86
N ASP A 86 2.80 -9.36 -1.72
CA ASP A 86 2.49 -10.16 -0.51
C ASP A 86 3.51 -9.87 0.60
N GLY A 87 3.25 -8.84 1.40
CA GLY A 87 3.96 -8.52 2.65
C GLY A 87 5.32 -7.83 2.53
N ASN A 88 5.82 -7.31 3.66
CA ASN A 88 6.89 -6.30 3.72
C ASN A 88 8.26 -6.78 3.19
N LYS A 89 8.61 -8.06 3.36
CA LYS A 89 9.88 -8.59 2.85
C LYS A 89 9.98 -8.52 1.32
N LYS A 90 8.84 -8.63 0.62
CA LYS A 90 8.80 -8.52 -0.83
C LYS A 90 9.03 -7.09 -1.31
N ILE A 91 8.69 -6.07 -0.52
CA ILE A 91 8.92 -4.66 -0.88
C ILE A 91 10.40 -4.33 -0.93
N GLN A 92 11.16 -4.69 0.11
CA GLN A 92 12.60 -4.39 0.12
C GLN A 92 13.29 -5.07 -1.06
N GLN A 93 12.95 -6.33 -1.33
CA GLN A 93 13.43 -7.06 -2.50
C GLN A 93 13.00 -6.41 -3.83
N ALA A 94 11.75 -5.91 -3.91
CA ALA A 94 11.27 -5.19 -5.08
C ALA A 94 12.10 -3.91 -5.32
N ILE A 95 12.32 -3.11 -4.28
CA ILE A 95 13.12 -1.87 -4.37
C ILE A 95 14.57 -2.16 -4.80
N GLU A 96 15.19 -3.22 -4.26
CA GLU A 96 16.56 -3.62 -4.61
C GLU A 96 16.66 -4.12 -6.06
N ASN A 97 15.64 -4.82 -6.55
CA ASN A 97 15.67 -5.47 -7.86
C ASN A 97 15.04 -4.64 -8.98
N GLN A 98 14.42 -3.50 -8.67
CA GLN A 98 13.76 -2.67 -9.68
C GLN A 98 14.77 -2.08 -10.67
N HIS A 99 14.48 -2.22 -11.97
CA HIS A 99 15.27 -1.61 -13.02
C HIS A 99 14.35 -0.96 -14.04
N TYR A 100 14.35 0.38 -14.08
CA TYR A 100 13.52 1.16 -15.00
C TYR A 100 14.34 1.71 -16.15
N THR A 101 13.83 1.55 -17.37
CA THR A 101 14.35 2.31 -18.53
C THR A 101 13.65 3.66 -18.56
N ILE A 102 14.37 4.73 -18.26
CA ILE A 102 13.85 6.10 -18.22
C ILE A 102 14.67 7.03 -19.12
N THR A 103 14.10 8.18 -19.47
CA THR A 103 14.84 9.23 -20.17
C THR A 103 15.80 9.94 -19.22
N THR A 104 16.84 10.62 -19.74
CA THR A 104 17.81 11.38 -18.93
C THR A 104 17.18 12.47 -18.07
N LEU A 105 16.04 13.03 -18.48
CA LEU A 105 15.35 14.09 -17.75
C LEU A 105 14.48 13.54 -16.60
N THR A 106 13.96 12.33 -16.77
CA THR A 106 13.06 11.71 -15.81
C THR A 106 13.83 11.30 -14.56
N LYS A 107 13.27 11.61 -13.39
CA LYS A 107 13.72 11.03 -12.12
C LYS A 107 12.60 10.20 -11.53
N PHE A 108 12.93 9.28 -10.62
CA PHE A 108 11.92 8.56 -9.86
C PHE A 108 12.29 8.46 -8.38
N GLU A 109 11.25 8.26 -7.57
CA GLU A 109 11.34 8.04 -6.13
C GLU A 109 10.33 6.97 -5.71
N ASN A 110 10.67 6.22 -4.66
CA ASN A 110 9.83 5.15 -4.12
C ASN A 110 9.18 5.60 -2.82
N PHE A 111 7.89 5.28 -2.70
CA PHE A 111 7.11 5.39 -1.46
C PHE A 111 6.54 4.01 -1.16
N SER A 112 6.53 3.59 0.09
CA SER A 112 6.05 2.25 0.41
C SER A 112 5.44 2.16 1.79
N THR A 113 4.40 1.34 1.90
CA THR A 113 3.87 0.83 3.17
C THR A 113 3.85 -0.70 3.14
N SER A 114 3.46 -1.37 4.22
CA SER A 114 3.51 -2.83 4.45
C SER A 114 3.53 -3.71 3.19
N ASN A 115 2.56 -3.56 2.30
CA ASN A 115 2.43 -4.41 1.11
C ASN A 115 2.22 -3.62 -0.21
N VAL A 116 2.50 -2.31 -0.21
CA VAL A 116 2.35 -1.44 -1.40
C VAL A 116 3.65 -0.72 -1.67
N LEU A 117 4.10 -0.75 -2.92
CA LEU A 117 5.19 0.07 -3.45
C LEU A 117 4.63 1.01 -4.52
N VAL A 118 4.79 2.31 -4.31
CA VAL A 118 4.47 3.36 -5.27
C VAL A 118 5.77 3.92 -5.81
N VAL A 119 5.95 3.89 -7.12
CA VAL A 119 7.09 4.49 -7.81
C VAL A 119 6.61 5.70 -8.58
N HIS A 120 7.01 6.91 -8.15
CA HIS A 120 6.69 8.17 -8.81
C HIS A 120 7.76 8.51 -9.84
N PHE A 121 7.37 8.70 -11.09
CA PHE A 121 8.22 9.17 -12.17
C PHE A 121 7.95 10.65 -12.45
N ALA A 122 8.83 11.52 -11.94
CA ALA A 122 8.82 12.94 -12.24
C ALA A 122 9.37 13.18 -13.66
N LEU A 123 8.48 13.43 -14.62
CA LEU A 123 8.84 13.56 -16.04
C LEU A 123 9.69 14.80 -16.32
N SER A 124 9.52 15.85 -15.51
CA SER A 124 10.35 17.06 -15.54
C SER A 124 11.60 16.99 -14.65
N GLY A 125 11.81 15.87 -13.94
CA GLY A 125 12.93 15.69 -13.01
C GLY A 125 12.77 16.41 -11.65
N ASP A 126 11.58 16.97 -11.38
CA ASP A 126 11.22 17.63 -10.11
C ASP A 126 10.48 16.64 -9.19
N LEU A 127 11.23 15.97 -8.31
CA LEU A 127 10.67 15.00 -7.36
C LEU A 127 9.89 15.68 -6.22
N GLU A 128 10.28 16.90 -5.82
CA GLU A 128 9.66 17.61 -4.69
C GLU A 128 8.22 18.05 -4.99
N LYS A 129 7.87 18.10 -6.28
CA LYS A 129 6.58 18.55 -6.81
C LYS A 129 5.35 18.00 -6.08
N TYR A 130 5.39 16.72 -5.69
CA TYR A 130 4.30 15.99 -5.04
C TYR A 130 4.74 15.14 -3.83
N GLN A 131 6.03 15.18 -3.46
CA GLN A 131 6.63 14.21 -2.54
C GLN A 131 5.82 14.03 -1.25
N LYS A 132 5.49 15.13 -0.57
CA LYS A 132 4.72 15.08 0.69
C LYS A 132 3.29 14.58 0.52
N GLN A 133 2.64 14.93 -0.60
CA GLN A 133 1.29 14.47 -0.88
C GLN A 133 1.27 12.95 -1.13
N ILE A 134 2.25 12.44 -1.86
CA ILE A 134 2.35 11.00 -2.14
C ILE A 134 2.73 10.23 -0.86
N GLU A 135 3.72 10.72 -0.10
CA GLU A 135 4.11 10.15 1.20
C GLU A 135 2.91 10.04 2.16
N ASN A 136 2.22 11.17 2.40
CA ASN A 136 1.03 11.19 3.25
C ASN A 136 -0.10 10.31 2.72
N ALA A 137 -0.21 10.15 1.40
CA ALA A 137 -1.26 9.34 0.82
C ALA A 137 -1.00 7.84 1.03
N VAL A 138 0.25 7.41 0.85
CA VAL A 138 0.70 6.02 1.02
C VAL A 138 0.64 5.59 2.48
N ASP A 139 1.02 6.45 3.42
CA ASP A 139 0.97 6.16 4.86
C ASP A 139 -0.45 5.90 5.39
N LYS A 140 -1.48 6.39 4.68
CA LYS A 140 -2.89 6.24 5.07
C LYS A 140 -3.55 4.95 4.57
N ILE A 141 -2.88 4.15 3.74
CA ILE A 141 -3.47 2.91 3.19
C ILE A 141 -3.72 1.88 4.30
N ASP A 142 -2.81 1.83 5.28
CA ASP A 142 -2.78 0.85 6.37
C ASP A 142 -3.63 1.27 7.60
N HIS A 143 -4.33 2.40 7.54
CA HIS A 143 -5.08 3.00 8.66
C HIS A 143 -6.55 3.26 8.30
#